data_AF-A0A328BYQ3-F1
#
_entry.id   AF-A0A328BYQ3-F1
#
_cell.length_a   1.000
_cell.length_b   1.000
_cell.length_c   1.000
_cell.angle_alpha   90.00
_cell.angle_beta   90.00
_cell.angle_gamma   90.00
#
_symmetry.space_group_name_H-M   'P 1'
#
loop_
_entity.id
_entity.type
_entity.pdbx_description
1 polymer ?
#
loop_
_entity_poly.entity_id
_entity_poly.type
_entity_poly.pdbx_seq_one_letter_code
_entity_poly.pdbx_strand_id
1 'polypeptide(L)'
;MRKIVSASVLLTTLILASGLFAIIFLNKDFLLKQETISLGYYQQYLNDKYKLIDQISIDTESECAKQKSSSVTIEFKVIKYRFHCRFSSLFDPFKPTKEKYIQIDQIENWLNLAPYQKDIYYIHHLAELPDSSIDNPKIIIALQDINEKLEKDFYGIVITNHLFDLTGSKRMYGTLYSRYDNLREERNLSYKKEVIQHLEQKYSQWHYLPYSRNILANE
;
A
#
# COMPACT_ATOMS: atom_id res chain seq x y z
N MET A 1 66.46 45.51 41.19
CA MET A 1 66.76 44.60 40.05
C MET A 1 65.85 43.39 40.12
N ARG A 2 64.88 43.25 39.19
CA ARG A 2 64.10 42.00 39.04
C ARG A 2 64.92 41.02 38.20
N LYS A 3 65.38 39.93 38.81
CA LYS A 3 65.99 38.81 38.07
C LYS A 3 64.91 38.15 37.23
N ILE A 4 64.96 38.35 35.91
CA ILE A 4 64.18 37.53 34.97
C ILE A 4 64.88 36.18 34.93
N VAL A 5 64.32 35.20 35.61
CA VAL A 5 64.78 33.81 35.53
C VAL A 5 64.40 33.31 34.14
N SER A 6 65.40 33.00 33.30
CA SER A 6 65.16 32.26 32.06
C SER A 6 64.63 30.88 32.44
N ALA A 7 63.31 30.71 32.39
CA ALA A 7 62.70 29.41 32.60
C ALA A 7 63.32 28.45 31.58
N SER A 8 64.00 27.41 32.07
CA SER A 8 64.55 26.37 31.21
C SER A 8 63.41 25.84 30.35
N VAL A 9 63.51 25.97 29.02
CA VAL A 9 62.49 25.50 28.07
C VAL A 9 62.10 24.06 28.37
N LEU A 10 63.09 23.26 28.80
CA LEU A 10 62.97 21.89 29.28
C LEU A 10 62.02 21.74 30.48
N LEU A 11 62.11 22.64 31.46
CA LEU A 11 61.24 22.64 32.64
C LEU A 11 59.81 23.01 32.24
N THR A 12 59.62 24.03 31.41
CA THR A 12 58.30 24.42 30.93
C THR A 12 57.64 23.34 30.08
N THR A 13 58.40 22.66 29.21
CA THR A 13 57.88 21.51 28.45
C THR A 13 57.55 20.33 29.33
N LEU A 14 58.33 20.08 30.39
CA LEU A 14 58.07 19.00 31.33
C LEU A 14 56.80 19.26 32.15
N ILE A 15 56.58 20.51 32.58
CA ILE A 15 55.36 20.91 33.30
C ILE A 15 54.13 20.81 32.39
N LEU A 16 54.23 21.26 31.14
CA LEU A 16 53.13 21.16 30.16
C LEU A 16 52.82 19.69 29.83
N ALA A 17 53.84 18.87 29.59
CA ALA A 17 53.65 17.44 29.33
C ALA A 17 53.03 16.73 30.55
N SER A 18 53.54 17.01 31.76
CA SER A 18 52.98 16.49 33.01
C SER A 18 51.53 16.90 33.22
N GLY A 19 51.19 18.17 32.93
CA GLY A 19 49.82 18.66 32.96
C GLY A 19 48.90 17.93 31.97
N LEU A 20 49.36 17.74 30.72
CA LEU A 20 48.63 16.97 29.71
C LEU A 20 48.41 15.51 30.14
N PHE A 21 49.44 14.84 30.65
CA PHE A 21 49.33 13.47 31.15
C PHE A 21 48.39 13.37 32.35
N ALA A 22 48.41 14.34 33.27
CA ALA A 22 47.49 14.39 34.40
C ALA A 22 46.03 14.53 33.92
N ILE A 23 45.76 15.38 32.93
CA ILE A 23 44.42 15.55 32.35
C ILE A 23 43.96 14.24 31.68
N ILE A 24 44.82 13.59 30.90
CA ILE A 24 44.51 12.30 30.26
C ILE A 24 44.22 11.23 31.32
N PHE A 25 45.05 11.16 32.36
CA PHE A 25 44.89 10.17 33.42
C PHE A 25 43.61 10.38 34.24
N LEU A 26 43.27 11.63 34.56
CA LEU A 26 42.03 11.98 35.27
C LEU A 26 40.77 11.67 34.44
N ASN A 27 40.86 11.82 33.11
CA ASN A 27 39.73 11.56 32.21
C ASN A 27 39.71 10.14 31.62
N LYS A 28 40.68 9.28 31.95
CA LYS A 28 40.82 7.94 31.34
C LYS A 28 39.55 7.09 31.49
N ASP A 29 38.91 7.12 32.66
CA ASP A 29 37.75 6.29 32.94
C ASP A 29 36.51 6.80 32.19
N PHE A 30 36.42 8.12 31.95
CA PHE A 30 35.39 8.71 31.10
C PHE A 30 35.59 8.31 29.62
N LEU A 31 36.83 8.42 29.12
CA LEU A 31 37.17 8.04 27.76
C LEU A 31 36.90 6.54 27.50
N LEU A 32 37.31 5.66 28.42
CA LEU A 32 37.06 4.22 28.32
C LEU A 32 35.57 3.87 28.39
N LYS A 33 34.79 4.56 29.24
CA LYS A 33 33.33 4.42 29.27
C LYS A 33 32.69 4.87 27.96
N GLN A 34 33.16 5.98 27.39
CA GLN A 34 32.65 6.49 26.12
C GLN A 34 32.96 5.54 24.96
N GLU A 35 34.19 5.01 24.90
CA GLU A 35 34.58 4.00 23.91
C GLU A 35 33.78 2.72 24.04
N THR A 36 33.57 2.21 25.25
CA THR A 36 32.76 0.98 25.46
C THR A 36 31.30 1.18 25.06
N ILE A 37 30.70 2.34 25.35
CA ILE A 37 29.34 2.69 24.89
C ILE A 37 29.32 2.76 23.35
N SER A 38 30.29 3.42 22.75
CA SER A 38 30.41 3.55 21.28
C SER A 38 30.57 2.19 20.60
N LEU A 39 31.44 1.32 21.14
CA LEU A 39 31.65 -0.04 20.65
C LEU A 39 30.38 -0.89 20.82
N GLY A 40 29.69 -0.77 21.95
CA GLY A 40 28.43 -1.46 22.20
C GLY A 40 27.34 -1.04 21.21
N TYR A 41 27.20 0.26 20.95
CA TYR A 41 26.28 0.78 19.94
C TYR A 41 26.65 0.27 18.54
N TYR A 42 27.93 0.30 18.18
CA TYR A 42 28.42 -0.19 16.90
C TYR A 42 28.15 -1.70 16.71
N GLN A 43 28.40 -2.51 17.74
CA GLN A 43 28.08 -3.95 17.72
C GLN A 43 26.58 -4.20 17.55
N GLN A 44 25.74 -3.43 18.25
CA GLN A 44 24.29 -3.53 18.11
C GLN A 44 23.84 -3.14 16.70
N TYR A 45 24.41 -2.08 16.14
CA TYR A 45 24.15 -1.63 14.77
C TYR A 45 24.52 -2.67 13.72
N LEU A 46 25.69 -3.29 13.85
CA LEU A 46 26.10 -4.38 12.94
C LEU A 46 25.20 -5.59 13.06
N ASN A 47 24.84 -5.98 14.29
CA ASN A 47 23.93 -7.10 14.54
C ASN A 47 22.53 -6.84 13.96
N ASP A 48 22.01 -5.61 14.11
CA ASP A 48 20.72 -5.23 13.54
C ASP A 48 20.77 -5.22 12.00
N LYS A 49 21.88 -4.75 11.40
CA LYS A 49 22.09 -4.85 9.95
C LYS A 49 22.10 -6.30 9.47
N TYR A 50 22.73 -7.20 10.21
CA TYR A 50 22.74 -8.62 9.88
C TYR A 50 21.31 -9.20 9.88
N LYS A 51 20.55 -8.95 10.95
CA LYS A 51 19.13 -9.37 11.04
C LYS A 51 18.26 -8.75 9.95
N LEU A 52 18.55 -7.50 9.57
CA LEU A 52 17.83 -6.83 8.51
C LEU A 52 18.04 -7.53 7.15
N ILE A 53 19.22 -8.07 6.87
CA ILE A 53 19.46 -8.84 5.63
C ILE A 53 18.52 -10.03 5.56
N ASP A 54 18.32 -10.75 6.66
CA ASP A 54 17.35 -11.85 6.73
C ASP A 54 15.91 -11.36 6.49
N GLN A 55 15.55 -10.20 7.02
CA GLN A 55 14.21 -9.61 6.85
C GLN A 55 13.97 -9.02 5.44
N ILE A 56 14.99 -8.51 4.76
CA ILE A 56 14.87 -8.00 3.37
C ILE A 56 14.57 -9.13 2.40
N SER A 57 14.95 -10.38 2.74
CA SER A 57 14.62 -11.56 1.95
C SER A 57 13.13 -11.93 1.99
N ILE A 58 12.37 -11.35 2.91
CA ILE A 58 10.92 -11.57 3.03
C ILE A 58 10.21 -10.91 1.84
N ASP A 59 9.20 -11.61 1.33
CA ASP A 59 8.31 -11.10 0.31
C ASP A 59 7.51 -9.89 0.83
N THR A 60 7.92 -8.69 0.39
CA THR A 60 7.28 -7.43 0.76
C THR A 60 5.85 -7.31 0.26
N GLU A 61 5.48 -8.01 -0.82
CA GLU A 61 4.08 -8.05 -1.30
C GLU A 61 3.20 -8.80 -0.31
N SER A 62 3.64 -9.99 0.11
CA SER A 62 2.96 -10.77 1.16
C SER A 62 2.82 -9.96 2.46
N GLU A 63 3.85 -9.23 2.89
CA GLU A 63 3.74 -8.41 4.10
C GLU A 63 2.76 -7.23 3.95
N CYS A 64 2.72 -6.57 2.80
CA CYS A 64 1.69 -5.56 2.52
C CYS A 64 0.28 -6.15 2.56
N ALA A 65 0.07 -7.34 1.97
CA ALA A 65 -1.21 -8.03 1.98
C ALA A 65 -1.67 -8.45 3.39
N LYS A 66 -0.72 -8.82 4.27
CA LYS A 66 -1.00 -9.17 5.67
C LYS A 66 -1.28 -7.95 6.54
N GLN A 67 -0.41 -6.94 6.51
CA GLN A 67 -0.49 -5.80 7.43
C GLN A 67 -1.58 -4.79 7.05
N LYS A 68 -1.93 -4.68 5.76
CA LYS A 68 -3.00 -3.79 5.27
C LYS A 68 -2.86 -2.34 5.79
N SER A 69 -1.62 -1.84 5.77
CA SER A 69 -1.25 -0.50 6.24
C SER A 69 -0.45 0.21 5.15
N SER A 70 -0.57 1.54 5.07
CA SER A 70 0.19 2.38 4.13
C SER A 70 1.69 2.40 4.41
N SER A 71 2.08 2.08 5.64
CA SER A 71 3.48 1.93 6.02
C SER A 71 3.66 0.75 6.96
N VAL A 72 4.66 -0.06 6.66
CA VAL A 72 5.14 -1.14 7.52
C VAL A 72 6.49 -0.72 8.08
N THR A 73 6.62 -0.77 9.41
CA THR A 73 7.87 -0.49 10.12
C THR A 73 8.26 -1.72 10.92
N ILE A 74 9.49 -2.19 10.70
CA ILE A 74 10.12 -3.28 11.44
C ILE A 74 11.17 -2.64 12.35
N GLU A 75 10.95 -2.73 13.66
CA GLU A 75 11.82 -2.14 14.67
C GLU A 75 12.90 -3.13 15.11
N PHE A 76 14.14 -2.67 15.11
CA PHE A 76 15.27 -3.34 15.74
C PHE A 76 15.76 -2.51 16.93
N LYS A 77 16.91 -2.86 17.53
CA LYS A 77 17.39 -2.15 18.72
C LYS A 77 17.79 -0.71 18.41
N VAL A 78 18.56 -0.52 17.33
CA VAL A 78 19.13 0.78 16.96
C VAL A 78 18.74 1.26 15.55
N ILE A 79 18.12 0.40 14.74
CA ILE A 79 17.59 0.76 13.42
C ILE A 79 16.10 0.48 13.31
N LYS A 80 15.42 1.25 12.46
CA LYS A 80 14.04 1.04 12.04
C LYS A 80 14.04 0.85 10.53
N TYR A 81 13.52 -0.28 10.05
CA TYR A 81 13.34 -0.51 8.63
C TYR A 81 11.90 -0.22 8.25
N ARG A 82 11.69 0.65 7.26
CA ARG A 82 10.37 1.06 6.82
C ARG A 82 10.21 0.82 5.34
N PHE A 83 9.01 0.41 4.94
CA PHE A 83 8.57 0.48 3.57
C PHE A 83 7.11 0.92 3.49
N HIS A 84 6.69 1.31 2.29
CA HIS A 84 5.32 1.75 2.03
C HIS A 84 4.57 0.72 1.20
N CYS A 85 3.28 0.64 1.46
CA CYS A 85 2.34 -0.14 0.68
C CYS A 85 1.27 0.80 0.09
N ARG A 86 0.77 0.43 -1.09
CA ARG A 86 -0.33 1.12 -1.76
C ARG A 86 -1.54 0.21 -1.78
N PHE A 87 -2.66 0.73 -1.30
CA PHE A 87 -3.95 0.08 -1.49
C PHE A 87 -4.45 0.36 -2.92
N SER A 88 -4.88 -0.68 -3.62
CA SER A 88 -5.59 -0.58 -4.89
C SER A 88 -6.93 -1.29 -4.75
N SER A 89 -8.00 -0.64 -5.20
CA SER A 89 -9.36 -1.18 -5.23
C SER A 89 -9.93 -1.00 -6.62
N LEU A 90 -10.90 -1.84 -6.96
CA LEU A 90 -11.77 -1.62 -8.12
C LEU A 90 -12.55 -0.30 -8.00
N PHE A 91 -12.97 0.07 -6.80
CA PHE A 91 -13.80 1.25 -6.52
C PHE A 91 -12.96 2.42 -6.01
N ASP A 92 -12.15 3.02 -6.88
CA ASP A 92 -11.28 4.16 -6.58
C ASP A 92 -11.61 5.29 -7.56
N PRO A 93 -12.12 6.47 -7.12
CA PRO A 93 -12.22 6.95 -5.74
C PRO A 93 -13.57 6.72 -5.04
N PHE A 94 -14.61 6.28 -5.76
CA PHE A 94 -15.97 6.20 -5.20
C PHE A 94 -16.52 4.77 -5.18
N LYS A 95 -16.98 4.35 -4.00
CA LYS A 95 -17.75 3.12 -3.84
C LYS A 95 -19.25 3.40 -4.05
N PRO A 96 -19.94 2.65 -4.93
CA PRO A 96 -21.37 2.82 -5.12
C PRO A 96 -22.10 2.48 -3.81
N THR A 97 -22.98 3.37 -3.36
CA THR A 97 -23.60 3.25 -2.04
C THR A 97 -24.98 2.61 -2.08
N LYS A 98 -25.81 2.92 -3.09
CA LYS A 98 -27.16 2.35 -3.29
C LYS A 98 -27.67 2.35 -4.73
N GLU A 99 -26.97 3.01 -5.64
CA GLU A 99 -27.44 3.23 -6.99
C GLU A 99 -27.30 1.95 -7.82
N LYS A 100 -28.44 1.50 -8.35
CA LYS A 100 -28.47 0.41 -9.30
C LYS A 100 -27.97 0.87 -10.67
N TYR A 101 -28.25 2.12 -11.05
CA TYR A 101 -27.84 2.73 -12.30
C TYR A 101 -27.01 3.97 -12.01
N ILE A 102 -25.86 4.09 -12.66
CA ILE A 102 -24.95 5.22 -12.57
C ILE A 102 -24.66 5.70 -13.99
N GLN A 103 -25.14 6.89 -14.32
CA GLN A 103 -24.79 7.55 -15.57
C GLN A 103 -23.36 8.09 -15.45
N ILE A 104 -22.53 7.78 -16.43
CA ILE A 104 -21.11 8.13 -16.42
C ILE A 104 -20.68 8.79 -17.72
N ASP A 105 -19.66 9.66 -17.64
CA ASP A 105 -18.98 10.18 -18.83
C ASP A 105 -17.76 9.32 -19.19
N GLN A 106 -16.98 8.94 -18.18
CA GLN A 106 -15.76 8.14 -18.28
C GLN A 106 -15.74 7.11 -17.16
N ILE A 107 -15.49 5.84 -17.49
CA ILE A 107 -15.56 4.74 -16.51
C ILE A 107 -14.39 4.80 -15.52
N GLU A 108 -13.27 5.35 -15.96
CA GLU A 108 -12.03 5.50 -15.21
C GLU A 108 -12.19 6.43 -13.99
N ASN A 109 -13.19 7.32 -14.01
CA ASN A 109 -13.52 8.19 -12.88
C ASN A 109 -14.29 7.46 -11.77
N TRP A 110 -14.70 6.22 -12.02
CA TRP A 110 -15.55 5.43 -11.13
C TRP A 110 -14.90 4.09 -10.76
N LEU A 111 -14.29 3.41 -11.74
CA LEU A 111 -13.71 2.09 -11.58
C LEU A 111 -12.28 2.03 -12.11
N ASN A 112 -11.38 1.43 -11.33
CA ASN A 112 -10.04 1.08 -11.74
C ASN A 112 -10.01 -0.33 -12.36
N LEU A 113 -10.17 -0.41 -13.68
CA LEU A 113 -10.28 -1.68 -14.42
C LEU A 113 -8.94 -2.17 -14.99
N ALA A 114 -7.93 -1.31 -15.11
CA ALA A 114 -6.67 -1.62 -15.79
C ALA A 114 -5.95 -2.86 -15.22
N PRO A 115 -5.89 -3.09 -13.89
CA PRO A 115 -5.22 -4.27 -13.33
C PRO A 115 -5.99 -5.58 -13.56
N TYR A 116 -7.29 -5.51 -13.86
CA TYR A 116 -8.22 -6.65 -13.79
C TYR A 116 -8.77 -7.09 -15.15
N GLN A 117 -8.15 -6.66 -16.25
CA GLN A 117 -8.61 -6.91 -17.62
C GLN A 117 -8.89 -8.38 -17.96
N LYS A 118 -8.16 -9.31 -17.33
CA LYS A 118 -8.32 -10.76 -17.54
C LYS A 118 -9.63 -11.32 -16.95
N ASP A 119 -10.20 -10.63 -15.96
CA ASP A 119 -11.42 -11.06 -15.26
C ASP A 119 -12.68 -10.33 -15.75
N ILE A 120 -12.53 -9.48 -16.78
CA ILE A 120 -13.63 -8.74 -17.41
C ILE A 120 -14.13 -9.52 -18.62
N TYR A 121 -15.44 -9.73 -18.66
CA TYR A 121 -16.10 -10.44 -19.75
C TYR A 121 -16.69 -9.44 -20.74
N TYR A 122 -16.40 -9.62 -22.02
CA TYR A 122 -16.95 -8.79 -23.08
C TYR A 122 -18.10 -9.54 -23.72
N ILE A 123 -19.27 -8.89 -23.82
CA ILE A 123 -20.48 -9.52 -24.35
C ILE A 123 -21.10 -8.67 -25.46
N HIS A 124 -21.68 -9.37 -26.43
CA HIS A 124 -22.58 -8.77 -27.42
C HIS A 124 -24.04 -9.07 -27.09
N HIS A 125 -24.31 -10.23 -26.47
CA HIS A 125 -25.65 -10.72 -26.17
C HIS A 125 -25.74 -11.24 -24.72
N LEU A 126 -26.95 -11.27 -24.13
CA LEU A 126 -27.15 -11.79 -22.78
C LEU A 126 -26.90 -13.30 -22.67
N ALA A 127 -26.97 -14.02 -23.80
CA ALA A 127 -26.63 -15.45 -23.84
C ALA A 127 -25.15 -15.73 -23.50
N GLU A 128 -24.27 -14.73 -23.67
CA GLU A 128 -22.83 -14.82 -23.38
C GLU A 128 -22.50 -14.53 -21.91
N LEU A 129 -23.52 -14.24 -21.08
CA LEU A 129 -23.30 -13.91 -19.67
C LEU A 129 -22.60 -15.06 -18.93
N PRO A 130 -21.47 -14.76 -18.26
CA PRO A 130 -20.80 -15.75 -17.44
C PRO A 130 -21.70 -16.20 -16.29
N ASP A 131 -21.48 -17.41 -15.81
CA ASP A 131 -22.10 -17.86 -14.58
C ASP A 131 -21.62 -16.99 -13.41
N SER A 132 -22.59 -16.45 -12.69
CA SER A 132 -22.37 -15.52 -11.59
C SER A 132 -23.27 -15.89 -10.42
N SER A 133 -22.79 -15.57 -9.22
CA SER A 133 -23.53 -15.74 -7.98
C SER A 133 -23.24 -14.56 -7.07
N ILE A 134 -23.95 -14.48 -5.95
CA ILE A 134 -23.68 -13.43 -4.96
C ILE A 134 -22.22 -13.50 -4.46
N ASP A 135 -21.67 -14.70 -4.31
CA ASP A 135 -20.30 -14.96 -3.80
C ASP A 135 -19.22 -14.86 -4.89
N ASN A 136 -19.60 -15.00 -6.17
CA ASN A 136 -18.71 -14.87 -7.31
C ASN A 136 -19.30 -13.92 -8.36
N PRO A 137 -19.41 -12.62 -8.01
CA PRO A 137 -19.93 -11.62 -8.93
C PRO A 137 -18.93 -11.36 -10.08
N LYS A 138 -19.46 -10.96 -11.24
CA LYS A 138 -18.69 -10.75 -12.47
C LYS A 138 -18.72 -9.29 -12.92
N ILE A 139 -17.72 -8.89 -13.70
CA ILE A 139 -17.71 -7.58 -14.38
C ILE A 139 -17.85 -7.87 -15.85
N ILE A 140 -18.84 -7.25 -16.49
CA ILE A 140 -19.07 -7.39 -17.92
C ILE A 140 -19.05 -6.02 -18.61
N ILE A 141 -18.60 -6.01 -19.86
CA ILE A 141 -18.67 -4.86 -20.76
C ILE A 141 -19.57 -5.25 -21.93
N ALA A 142 -20.67 -4.53 -22.10
CA ALA A 142 -21.55 -4.68 -23.26
C ALA A 142 -21.00 -3.86 -24.43
N LEU A 143 -20.80 -4.52 -25.56
CA LEU A 143 -20.19 -3.93 -26.76
C LEU A 143 -21.19 -3.40 -27.79
N GLN A 144 -22.48 -3.62 -27.57
CA GLN A 144 -23.56 -3.17 -28.44
C GLN A 144 -24.85 -2.97 -27.64
N ASP A 145 -25.89 -2.48 -28.32
CA ASP A 145 -27.22 -2.35 -27.74
C ASP A 145 -27.76 -3.73 -27.33
N ILE A 146 -28.25 -3.82 -26.10
CA ILE A 146 -28.89 -5.01 -25.56
C ILE A 146 -30.33 -4.64 -25.23
N ASN A 147 -31.26 -5.34 -25.87
CA ASN A 147 -32.69 -5.31 -25.53
C ASN A 147 -33.21 -6.74 -25.61
N GLU A 148 -32.83 -7.52 -24.60
CA GLU A 148 -32.98 -8.98 -24.63
C GLU A 148 -33.66 -9.49 -23.36
N LYS A 149 -34.14 -10.73 -23.43
CA LYS A 149 -34.71 -11.41 -22.28
C LYS A 149 -33.60 -12.05 -21.45
N LEU A 150 -33.56 -11.70 -20.16
CA LEU A 150 -32.62 -12.29 -19.23
C LEU A 150 -33.11 -13.69 -18.82
N GLU A 151 -32.37 -14.73 -19.22
CA GLU A 151 -32.74 -16.13 -18.97
C GLU A 151 -32.35 -16.63 -17.56
N LYS A 152 -31.32 -16.02 -16.95
CA LYS A 152 -30.82 -16.37 -15.61
C LYS A 152 -30.49 -15.12 -14.80
N ASP A 153 -30.61 -15.19 -13.48
CA ASP A 153 -30.20 -14.08 -12.62
C ASP A 153 -28.69 -13.84 -12.78
N PHE A 154 -28.30 -12.56 -12.82
CA PHE A 154 -26.90 -12.16 -12.97
C PHE A 154 -26.46 -11.34 -11.76
N TYR A 155 -25.25 -11.57 -11.27
CA TYR A 155 -24.68 -10.87 -10.12
C TYR A 155 -23.38 -10.20 -10.53
N GLY A 156 -23.33 -8.87 -10.53
CA GLY A 156 -22.15 -8.19 -11.04
C GLY A 156 -22.32 -6.73 -11.40
N ILE A 157 -21.28 -6.21 -12.04
CA ILE A 157 -21.27 -4.88 -12.64
C ILE A 157 -21.39 -5.02 -14.15
N VAL A 158 -22.23 -4.20 -14.76
CA VAL A 158 -22.32 -4.02 -16.21
C VAL A 158 -21.79 -2.63 -16.56
N ILE A 159 -21.01 -2.55 -17.62
CA ILE A 159 -20.47 -1.31 -18.15
C ILE A 159 -20.85 -1.23 -19.62
N THR A 160 -21.41 -0.11 -20.05
CA THR A 160 -21.86 0.05 -21.44
C THR A 160 -21.81 1.49 -21.90
N ASN A 161 -21.65 1.68 -23.21
CA ASN A 161 -21.88 2.95 -23.88
C ASN A 161 -23.16 2.94 -24.73
N HIS A 162 -23.93 1.86 -24.64
CA HIS A 162 -25.03 1.49 -25.51
C HIS A 162 -26.34 1.39 -24.72
N LEU A 163 -27.46 1.30 -25.44
CA LEU A 163 -28.75 0.98 -24.83
C LEU A 163 -28.63 -0.36 -24.12
N PHE A 164 -29.09 -0.44 -22.87
CA PHE A 164 -29.06 -1.69 -22.11
C PHE A 164 -30.38 -1.88 -21.37
N ASP A 165 -31.30 -2.59 -21.99
CA ASP A 165 -32.62 -2.90 -21.48
C ASP A 165 -32.77 -4.41 -21.24
N LEU A 166 -33.26 -4.76 -20.05
CA LEU A 166 -33.42 -6.13 -19.59
C LEU A 166 -34.91 -6.46 -19.47
N THR A 167 -35.37 -7.40 -20.28
CA THR A 167 -36.75 -7.91 -20.21
C THR A 167 -36.80 -9.29 -19.54
N GLY A 168 -38.00 -9.72 -19.12
CA GLY A 168 -38.20 -11.03 -18.47
C GLY A 168 -38.45 -10.95 -16.96
N SER A 169 -38.41 -12.11 -16.29
CA SER A 169 -38.68 -12.26 -14.84
C SER A 169 -37.42 -12.36 -13.98
N LYS A 170 -36.26 -12.55 -14.62
CA LYS A 170 -34.95 -12.63 -13.96
C LYS A 170 -34.39 -11.26 -13.71
N ARG A 171 -33.47 -11.16 -12.75
CA ARG A 171 -32.92 -9.90 -12.29
C ARG A 171 -31.40 -9.87 -12.39
N MET A 172 -30.89 -8.72 -12.77
CA MET A 172 -29.51 -8.35 -12.51
C MET A 172 -29.41 -7.75 -11.11
N TYR A 173 -28.45 -8.24 -10.34
CA TYR A 173 -28.12 -7.79 -9.01
C TYR A 173 -26.73 -7.14 -8.99
N GLY A 174 -26.68 -5.82 -8.77
CA GLY A 174 -25.44 -5.05 -8.74
C GLY A 174 -25.64 -3.65 -9.30
N THR A 175 -24.71 -3.19 -10.14
CA THR A 175 -24.71 -1.81 -10.67
C THR A 175 -24.44 -1.79 -12.17
N LEU A 176 -25.23 -1.00 -12.89
CA LEU A 176 -25.03 -0.66 -14.30
C LEU A 176 -24.37 0.72 -14.39
N TYR A 177 -23.21 0.77 -15.03
CA TYR A 177 -22.52 2.01 -15.42
C TYR A 177 -22.77 2.23 -16.90
N SER A 178 -23.43 3.34 -17.26
CA SER A 178 -23.80 3.62 -18.65
C SER A 178 -23.44 5.05 -19.05
N ARG A 179 -22.87 5.23 -20.23
CA ARG A 179 -22.81 6.56 -20.88
C ARG A 179 -24.11 6.94 -21.58
N TYR A 180 -24.88 5.95 -21.99
CA TYR A 180 -26.18 6.15 -22.62
C TYR A 180 -27.22 6.48 -21.56
N ASP A 181 -28.09 7.46 -21.85
CA ASP A 181 -29.19 7.82 -20.97
C ASP A 181 -30.26 6.70 -20.94
N ASN A 182 -30.11 5.79 -19.97
CA ASN A 182 -31.09 4.75 -19.65
C ASN A 182 -32.04 5.18 -18.52
N LEU A 183 -32.41 6.47 -18.39
CA LEU A 183 -33.33 6.97 -17.34
C LEU A 183 -34.75 6.35 -17.34
N ARG A 184 -35.01 5.32 -18.12
CA ARG A 184 -36.21 4.49 -17.99
C ARG A 184 -36.07 3.61 -16.74
N GLU A 185 -37.17 3.41 -16.01
CA GLU A 185 -37.18 2.49 -14.87
C GLU A 185 -36.82 1.06 -15.33
N GLU A 186 -35.54 0.71 -15.29
CA GLU A 186 -35.09 -0.66 -15.56
C GLU A 186 -35.70 -1.59 -14.49
N ARG A 187 -36.74 -2.33 -14.89
CA ARG A 187 -37.57 -3.14 -13.98
C ARG A 187 -36.83 -4.36 -13.46
N ASN A 188 -35.79 -4.80 -14.16
CA ASN A 188 -35.02 -6.02 -13.87
C ASN A 188 -33.63 -5.75 -13.30
N LEU A 189 -33.32 -4.50 -12.94
CA LEU A 189 -32.10 -4.15 -12.23
C LEU A 189 -32.38 -3.91 -10.74
N SER A 190 -31.56 -4.50 -9.88
CA SER A 190 -31.62 -4.34 -8.43
C SER A 190 -30.22 -4.15 -7.86
N TYR A 191 -30.04 -3.15 -7.01
CA TYR A 191 -28.82 -3.04 -6.23
C TYR A 191 -28.78 -4.11 -5.13
N LYS A 192 -27.61 -4.76 -4.97
CA LYS A 192 -27.30 -5.60 -3.81
C LYS A 192 -25.94 -5.22 -3.24
N LYS A 193 -25.90 -4.91 -1.95
CA LYS A 193 -24.69 -4.47 -1.26
C LYS A 193 -23.63 -5.58 -1.23
N GLU A 194 -24.06 -6.82 -1.06
CA GLU A 194 -23.21 -8.00 -0.96
C GLU A 194 -22.41 -8.21 -2.26
N VAL A 195 -23.04 -7.98 -3.41
CA VAL A 195 -22.38 -8.06 -4.73
C VAL A 195 -21.21 -7.07 -4.80
N ILE A 196 -21.45 -5.81 -4.41
CA ILE A 196 -20.41 -4.77 -4.39
C ILE A 196 -19.31 -5.10 -3.39
N GLN A 197 -19.67 -5.62 -2.20
CA GLN A 197 -18.69 -6.01 -1.18
C GLN A 197 -17.81 -7.17 -1.64
N HIS A 198 -18.38 -8.20 -2.28
CA HIS A 198 -17.60 -9.33 -2.79
C HIS A 198 -16.72 -8.93 -3.99
N LEU A 199 -17.19 -8.04 -4.87
CA LEU A 199 -16.34 -7.45 -5.91
C LEU A 199 -15.18 -6.67 -5.31
N GLU A 200 -15.43 -5.83 -4.31
CA GLU A 200 -14.39 -5.07 -3.62
C GLU A 200 -13.38 -6.01 -2.97
N GLN A 201 -13.83 -7.03 -2.23
CA GLN A 201 -12.94 -8.01 -1.59
C GLN A 201 -12.08 -8.77 -2.61
N LYS A 202 -12.66 -9.13 -3.76
CA LYS A 202 -11.96 -9.86 -4.82
C LYS A 202 -10.88 -9.00 -5.50
N TYR A 203 -11.18 -7.73 -5.72
CA TYR A 203 -10.33 -6.80 -6.49
C TYR A 203 -9.69 -5.70 -5.63
N SER A 204 -9.56 -5.92 -4.32
CA SER A 204 -8.83 -5.04 -3.43
C SER A 204 -7.53 -5.69 -2.99
N GLN A 205 -6.41 -5.06 -3.31
CA GLN A 205 -5.09 -5.59 -3.04
C GLN A 205 -4.20 -4.52 -2.41
N TRP A 206 -3.34 -4.95 -1.49
CA TRP A 206 -2.28 -4.13 -0.94
C TRP A 206 -0.99 -4.53 -1.63
N HIS A 207 -0.36 -3.56 -2.29
CA HIS A 207 0.87 -3.77 -3.04
C HIS A 207 2.03 -3.07 -2.37
N TYR A 208 3.22 -3.64 -2.50
CA TYR A 208 4.44 -2.95 -2.13
C TYR A 208 4.67 -1.76 -3.08
N LEU A 209 5.00 -0.59 -2.51
CA LEU A 209 5.39 0.58 -3.30
C LEU A 209 6.88 0.49 -3.66
N PRO A 210 7.25 0.34 -4.94
CA PRO A 210 8.66 0.21 -5.33
C PRO A 210 9.49 1.40 -4.86
N TYR A 211 10.76 1.14 -4.52
CA TYR A 211 11.73 2.15 -4.07
C TYR A 211 11.35 2.91 -2.78
N SER A 212 10.36 2.42 -2.03
CA SER A 212 9.92 3.04 -0.76
C SER A 212 10.70 2.58 0.48
N ARG A 213 11.69 1.70 0.32
CA ARG A 213 12.45 1.10 1.42
C ARG A 213 13.40 2.12 2.03
N ASN A 214 13.40 2.23 3.35
CA ASN A 214 14.28 3.14 4.09
C ASN A 214 14.74 2.51 5.41
N ILE A 215 15.97 2.83 5.81
CA ILE A 215 16.54 2.50 7.12
C ILE A 215 16.72 3.81 7.88
N LEU A 216 15.98 3.94 8.97
CA LEU A 216 16.03 5.08 9.87
C LEU A 216 16.81 4.71 11.13
N ALA A 217 17.49 5.69 11.74
CA ALA A 217 18.04 5.51 13.08
C ALA A 217 16.89 5.47 14.10
N ASN A 218 17.06 4.67 15.15
CA ASN A 218 16.17 4.71 16.30
C ASN A 218 16.60 5.90 17.18
N GLU A 219 15.98 7.06 16.99
CA GLU A 219 16.10 8.21 17.89
C GLU A 219 15.36 7.97 19.21
#